data_AF-A0A8H9L649-F1
#
_entry.id   AF-A0A8H9L649-F1
#
_cell.length_a   1.000
_cell.length_b   1.000
_cell.length_c   1.000
_cell.angle_alpha   90.00
_cell.angle_beta   90.00
_cell.angle_gamma   90.00
#
_symmetry.space_group_name_H-M   'P 1'
#
loop_
_entity.id
_entity.type
_entity.pdbx_description
1 polymer ?
#
loop_
_entity_poly.entity_id
_entity_poly.type
_entity_poly.pdbx_seq_one_letter_code
_entity_poly.pdbx_strand_id
1 'polypeptide(L)'
;MTDRALSRRLSYLLRHAPHEAGLTLAPGGWVPLAPLLSHLNVTRAQIEAAVTHCDKQRFSLRGDHIRANQGHSVPVDLQLAPATPPARLYHGTHLAALEAIRREGLRPMNRHHVHLSSDPDTARRVGAGHPSSSPSAQGRCTPPA
;
A
#
# COMPACT_ATOMS: atom_id res chain seq x y z
N MET A 1 -18.47 0.39 18.76
CA MET A 1 -18.00 0.85 17.43
C MET A 1 -18.43 -0.20 16.40
N THR A 2 -18.92 0.18 15.23
CA THR A 2 -19.33 -0.80 14.19
C THR A 2 -18.11 -1.29 13.38
N ASP A 3 -18.18 -2.48 12.78
CA ASP A 3 -17.07 -3.08 12.01
C ASP A 3 -16.60 -2.17 10.86
N ARG A 4 -17.54 -1.50 10.20
CA ARG A 4 -17.25 -0.55 9.12
C ARG A 4 -16.51 0.70 9.63
N ALA A 5 -16.89 1.20 10.81
CA ALA A 5 -16.20 2.32 11.45
C ALA A 5 -14.80 1.90 11.93
N LEU A 6 -14.66 0.70 12.48
CA LEU A 6 -13.38 0.11 12.89
C LEU A 6 -12.44 -0.05 11.69
N SER A 7 -12.91 -0.61 10.58
CA SER A 7 -12.12 -0.77 9.35
C SER A 7 -11.60 0.57 8.79
N ARG A 8 -12.43 1.62 8.84
CA ARG A 8 -12.02 2.98 8.43
C ARG A 8 -10.96 3.55 9.36
N ARG A 9 -11.12 3.38 10.68
CA ARG A 9 -10.17 3.85 11.69
C ARG A 9 -8.83 3.11 11.60
N LEU A 10 -8.86 1.78 11.44
CA LEU A 10 -7.68 0.95 11.20
C LEU A 10 -6.95 1.35 9.92
N SER A 11 -7.69 1.62 8.84
CA SER A 11 -7.08 2.11 7.59
C SER A 11 -6.34 3.41 7.83
N TYR A 12 -6.91 4.35 8.60
CA TYR A 12 -6.29 5.62 8.89
C TYR A 12 -5.03 5.48 9.76
N LEU A 13 -5.13 4.76 10.87
CA LEU A 13 -4.00 4.56 11.79
C LEU A 13 -2.84 3.80 11.13
N LEU A 14 -3.14 2.71 10.42
CA LEU A 14 -2.09 1.88 9.82
C LEU A 14 -1.43 2.52 8.59
N ARG A 15 -2.13 3.42 7.86
CA ARG A 15 -1.64 3.98 6.60
C ARG A 15 -1.15 5.42 6.69
N HIS A 16 -1.70 6.20 7.60
CA HIS A 16 -1.53 7.66 7.63
C HIS A 16 -0.98 8.16 8.97
N ALA A 17 -1.45 7.61 10.09
CA ALA A 17 -1.13 8.15 11.41
C ALA A 17 -0.90 7.07 12.48
N PRO A 18 0.13 6.22 12.33
CA PRO A 18 0.41 5.18 13.32
C PRO A 18 0.84 5.77 14.67
N HIS A 19 1.51 6.92 14.65
CA HIS A 19 1.98 7.63 15.84
C HIS A 19 0.82 8.11 16.75
N GLU A 20 -0.37 8.39 16.22
CA GLU A 20 -1.55 8.76 17.02
C GLU A 20 -1.97 7.65 17.99
N ALA A 21 -1.73 6.38 17.60
CA ALA A 21 -1.98 5.21 18.43
C ALA A 21 -0.73 4.75 19.20
N GLY A 22 0.33 5.57 19.24
CA GLY A 22 1.61 5.21 19.85
C GLY A 22 2.33 4.06 19.13
N LEU A 23 2.01 3.83 17.85
CA LEU A 23 2.58 2.74 17.07
C LEU A 23 3.81 3.20 16.31
N THR A 24 4.85 2.38 16.34
CA THR A 24 5.98 2.49 15.42
C THR A 24 5.85 1.38 14.38
N LEU A 25 5.82 1.76 13.10
CA LEU A 25 5.78 0.79 12.01
C LEU A 25 7.11 0.05 11.95
N ALA A 26 7.06 -1.26 12.17
CA ALA A 26 8.20 -2.14 11.92
C ALA A 26 8.39 -2.36 10.41
N PRO A 27 9.56 -2.83 9.98
CA PRO A 27 9.76 -3.30 8.60
C PRO A 27 8.66 -4.30 8.19
N GLY A 28 8.10 -4.13 7.00
CA GLY A 28 6.94 -4.86 6.48
C GLY A 28 5.58 -4.26 6.86
N GLY A 29 5.55 -3.14 7.59
CA GLY A 29 4.34 -2.43 8.03
C GLY A 29 3.61 -3.07 9.21
N TRP A 30 4.26 -4.01 9.89
CA TRP A 30 3.71 -4.67 11.06
C TRP A 30 3.76 -3.77 12.28
N VAL A 31 2.67 -3.78 13.05
CA VAL A 31 2.57 -3.09 14.34
C VAL A 31 1.96 -4.03 15.38
N PRO A 32 2.35 -3.88 16.66
CA PRO A 32 1.76 -4.65 17.74
C PRO A 32 0.27 -4.30 17.90
N LEU A 33 -0.54 -5.31 18.21
CA LEU A 33 -1.98 -5.17 18.37
C LEU A 33 -2.34 -4.48 19.70
N ALA A 34 -1.57 -4.70 20.76
CA ALA A 34 -1.91 -4.21 22.10
C ALA A 34 -2.15 -2.69 22.17
N PRO A 35 -1.28 -1.81 21.62
CA PRO A 35 -1.54 -0.37 21.65
C PRO A 35 -2.76 0.03 20.80
N LEU A 36 -3.06 -0.70 19.73
CA LEU A 36 -4.28 -0.51 18.93
C LEU A 36 -5.55 -0.84 19.71
N LEU A 37 -5.55 -1.97 20.44
CA LEU A 37 -6.69 -2.38 21.27
C LEU A 37 -6.97 -1.33 22.35
N SER A 38 -5.92 -0.87 23.04
CA SER A 38 -6.02 0.16 24.07
C SER A 38 -6.46 1.51 23.51
N HIS A 39 -5.89 1.95 22.38
CA HIS A 39 -6.23 3.25 21.78
C HIS A 39 -7.66 3.29 21.22
N LEU A 40 -8.14 2.19 20.64
CA LEU A 40 -9.48 2.11 20.05
C LEU A 40 -10.55 1.63 21.04
N ASN A 41 -10.16 1.21 22.24
CA ASN A 41 -11.03 0.54 23.22
C ASN A 41 -11.83 -0.62 22.59
N VAL A 42 -11.12 -1.50 21.88
CA VAL A 42 -11.70 -2.67 21.21
C VAL A 42 -11.02 -3.96 21.64
N THR A 43 -11.71 -5.08 21.47
CA THR A 43 -11.15 -6.41 21.71
C THR A 43 -10.48 -6.98 20.47
N ARG A 44 -9.60 -7.96 20.68
CA ARG A 44 -8.97 -8.73 19.60
C ARG A 44 -10.01 -9.33 18.65
N ALA A 45 -11.09 -9.89 19.20
CA ALA A 45 -12.18 -10.48 18.43
C ALA A 45 -12.85 -9.47 17.47
N GLN A 46 -12.99 -8.21 17.89
CA GLN A 46 -13.54 -7.15 17.02
C GLN A 46 -12.58 -6.82 15.87
N ILE A 47 -11.27 -6.82 16.11
CA ILE A 47 -10.29 -6.63 15.02
C ILE A 47 -10.30 -7.84 14.09
N GLU A 48 -10.29 -9.06 14.60
CA GLU A 48 -10.36 -10.28 13.78
C GLU A 48 -11.62 -10.31 12.91
N ALA A 49 -12.78 -9.92 13.46
CA ALA A 49 -14.02 -9.77 12.70
C ALA A 49 -13.88 -8.70 11.60
N ALA A 50 -13.31 -7.53 11.91
CA ALA A 50 -13.11 -6.46 10.93
C ALA A 50 -12.09 -6.82 9.83
N VAL A 51 -11.10 -7.67 10.12
CA VAL A 51 -10.16 -8.20 9.12
C VAL A 51 -10.85 -9.24 8.23
N THR A 52 -11.62 -10.16 8.83
CA THR A 52 -12.31 -11.26 8.13
C THR A 52 -13.42 -10.77 7.20
N HIS A 53 -14.22 -9.81 7.67
CA HIS A 53 -15.33 -9.23 6.89
C HIS A 53 -14.88 -8.12 5.93
N CYS A 54 -13.57 -7.88 5.78
CA CYS A 54 -13.10 -6.86 4.85
C CYS A 54 -12.99 -7.44 3.44
N ASP A 55 -13.96 -7.13 2.58
CA ASP A 55 -14.09 -7.60 1.18
C ASP A 55 -12.81 -7.52 0.32
N LYS A 56 -11.87 -6.63 0.69
CA LYS A 56 -10.65 -6.36 -0.09
C LYS A 56 -9.37 -6.82 0.59
N GLN A 57 -9.43 -7.70 1.60
CA GLN A 57 -8.27 -8.17 2.37
C GLN A 57 -7.30 -7.02 2.70
N ARG A 58 -7.84 -5.91 3.23
CA ARG A 58 -7.07 -4.65 3.37
C ARG A 58 -5.99 -4.73 4.46
N PHE A 59 -6.10 -5.72 5.33
CA PHE A 59 -5.27 -5.92 6.50
C PHE A 59 -4.81 -7.37 6.58
N SER A 60 -3.64 -7.58 7.17
CA SER A 60 -3.16 -8.91 7.55
C SER A 60 -2.93 -8.94 9.05
N LEU A 61 -3.31 -10.03 9.70
CA LEU A 61 -3.07 -10.29 11.12
C LEU A 61 -2.19 -11.53 11.25
N ARG A 62 -1.13 -11.45 12.05
CA ARG A 62 -0.18 -12.55 12.31
C ARG A 62 0.21 -12.53 13.78
N GLY A 63 -0.27 -13.50 14.55
CA GLY A 63 -0.10 -13.50 16.00
C GLY A 63 -0.66 -12.22 16.59
N ASP A 64 0.14 -11.51 17.40
CA ASP A 64 -0.22 -10.21 18.00
C ASP A 64 0.20 -9.00 17.16
N HIS A 65 0.36 -9.18 15.85
CA HIS A 65 0.71 -8.10 14.94
C HIS A 65 -0.32 -7.94 13.83
N ILE A 66 -0.53 -6.70 13.41
CA ILE A 66 -1.40 -6.34 12.30
C ILE A 66 -0.65 -5.41 11.35
N ARG A 67 -0.97 -5.46 10.05
CA ARG A 67 -0.50 -4.49 9.06
C ARG A 67 -1.58 -4.15 8.05
N ALA A 68 -1.46 -2.99 7.43
CA ALA A 68 -2.18 -2.72 6.19
C ALA A 68 -1.42 -3.37 5.02
N ASN A 69 -2.15 -3.99 4.09
CA ASN A 69 -1.52 -4.65 2.94
C ASN A 69 -1.08 -3.66 1.86
N GLN A 70 -1.72 -2.49 1.80
CA GLN A 70 -1.43 -1.45 0.80
C GLN A 70 -1.82 -0.05 1.30
N GLY A 71 -1.31 0.98 0.63
CA GLY A 71 -1.82 2.36 0.72
C GLY A 71 -1.22 3.21 1.82
N HIS A 72 -0.01 2.89 2.29
CA HIS A 72 0.72 3.74 3.24
C HIS A 72 1.10 5.07 2.58
N SER A 73 0.79 6.17 3.25
CA SER A 73 1.30 7.50 2.91
C SER A 73 2.46 7.93 3.80
N VAL A 74 2.76 7.16 4.85
CA VAL A 74 3.89 7.36 5.75
C VAL A 74 5.08 6.51 5.29
N PRO A 75 6.33 6.96 5.53
CA PRO A 75 7.52 6.17 5.20
C PRO A 75 7.48 4.84 5.96
N VAL A 76 7.30 3.75 5.23
CA VAL A 76 7.38 2.39 5.77
C VAL A 76 8.17 1.52 4.82
N ASP A 77 9.20 0.88 5.33
CA ASP A 77 9.93 -0.11 4.55
C ASP A 77 9.08 -1.37 4.47
N LEU A 78 8.29 -1.52 3.40
CA LEU A 78 7.41 -2.67 3.21
C LEU A 78 8.15 -4.01 3.01
N GLN A 79 9.49 -4.00 3.02
CA GLN A 79 10.31 -5.19 2.73
C GLN A 79 9.82 -5.92 1.48
N LEU A 80 9.45 -5.16 0.44
CA LEU A 80 9.10 -5.73 -0.85
C LEU A 80 10.35 -6.46 -1.35
N ALA A 81 10.27 -7.79 -1.42
CA ALA A 81 11.35 -8.60 -1.95
C ALA A 81 11.67 -8.13 -3.37
N PRO A 82 12.94 -7.84 -3.69
CA PRO A 82 13.35 -7.60 -5.06
C PRO A 82 12.93 -8.81 -5.90
N ALA A 83 12.05 -8.59 -6.87
CA ALA A 83 11.64 -9.61 -7.81
C ALA A 83 12.21 -9.24 -9.18
N THR A 84 12.68 -10.23 -9.93
CA THR A 84 13.08 -10.03 -11.31
C THR A 84 11.86 -9.58 -12.11
N PRO A 85 11.85 -8.36 -12.67
CA PRO A 85 10.72 -7.90 -13.44
C PRO A 85 10.59 -8.70 -14.75
N PRO A 86 9.38 -8.90 -15.27
CA PRO A 86 9.20 -9.43 -16.62
C PRO A 86 9.85 -8.47 -17.64
N ALA A 87 10.19 -9.00 -18.83
CA ALA A 87 10.92 -8.25 -19.86
C ALA A 87 10.22 -6.96 -20.32
N ARG A 88 8.90 -6.85 -20.12
CA ARG A 88 8.12 -5.66 -20.44
C ARG A 88 7.15 -5.31 -19.32
N LEU A 89 7.11 -4.03 -18.99
CA LEU A 89 6.17 -3.40 -18.09
C LEU A 89 5.70 -2.07 -18.71
N TYR A 90 4.52 -1.62 -18.32
CA TYR A 90 3.84 -0.48 -18.91
C TYR A 90 3.55 0.59 -17.85
N HIS A 91 3.81 1.84 -18.19
CA HIS A 91 3.49 3.00 -17.37
C HIS A 91 2.42 3.85 -18.05
N GLY A 92 1.29 4.04 -17.37
CA GLY A 92 0.23 4.93 -17.82
C GLY A 92 0.52 6.37 -17.41
N THR A 93 0.58 7.28 -18.39
CA THR A 93 0.82 8.71 -18.14
C THR A 93 0.03 9.58 -19.11
N HIS A 94 -0.03 10.88 -18.85
CA HIS A 94 -0.66 11.88 -19.71
C HIS A 94 0.33 12.45 -20.73
N LEU A 95 -0.17 12.90 -21.89
CA LEU A 95 0.68 13.41 -22.99
C LEU A 95 1.62 14.54 -22.54
N ALA A 96 1.14 15.42 -21.65
CA ALA A 96 1.92 16.54 -21.11
C ALA A 96 3.14 16.11 -20.28
N ALA A 97 3.15 14.90 -19.72
CA ALA A 97 4.28 14.40 -18.94
C ALA A 97 5.38 13.76 -19.81
N LEU A 98 5.11 13.54 -21.11
CA LEU A 98 5.98 12.76 -21.98
C LEU A 98 7.37 13.40 -22.16
N GLU A 99 7.43 14.72 -22.30
CA GLU A 99 8.69 15.45 -22.48
C GLU A 99 9.58 15.37 -21.24
N ALA A 100 8.99 15.58 -20.06
CA ALA A 100 9.69 15.42 -18.79
C ALA A 100 10.20 13.98 -18.59
N ILE A 101 9.37 12.97 -18.88
CA ILE A 101 9.76 11.56 -18.76
C ILE A 101 10.91 11.20 -19.71
N ARG A 102 10.92 11.72 -20.93
CA ARG A 102 12.03 11.49 -21.89
C ARG A 102 13.34 12.10 -21.42
N ARG A 103 13.28 13.26 -20.76
CA ARG A 103 14.47 13.98 -20.29
C ARG A 103 15.00 13.43 -18.96
N GLU A 104 14.11 13.06 -18.05
CA GLU A 104 14.45 12.81 -16.64
C GLU A 104 14.22 11.35 -16.21
N GLY A 105 13.62 10.53 -17.08
CA GLY A 105 13.13 9.21 -16.74
C GLY A 105 11.84 9.22 -15.91
N LEU A 106 11.37 8.03 -15.55
CA LEU A 106 10.21 7.88 -14.67
C LEU A 106 10.57 8.22 -13.23
N ARG A 107 9.84 9.16 -12.63
CA ARG A 107 10.00 9.55 -11.22
C ARG A 107 8.80 9.14 -10.40
N PRO A 108 8.98 8.78 -9.12
CA PRO A 108 7.88 8.38 -8.23
C PRO A 108 7.02 9.58 -7.79
N MET A 109 7.47 10.82 -8.02
CA MET A 109 6.80 12.05 -7.59
C MET A 109 6.48 12.01 -6.08
N ASN A 110 5.23 12.25 -5.68
CA ASN A 110 4.78 12.19 -4.28
C ASN A 110 4.57 10.75 -3.76
N ARG A 111 4.94 9.72 -4.52
CA ARG A 111 4.85 8.31 -4.11
C ARG A 111 6.23 7.79 -3.66
N HIS A 112 6.23 6.66 -2.97
CA HIS A 112 7.48 5.98 -2.61
C HIS A 112 8.17 5.29 -3.81
N HIS A 113 7.40 4.79 -4.78
CA HIS A 113 7.90 4.06 -5.94
C HIS A 113 7.12 4.41 -7.22
N VAL A 114 7.76 4.20 -8.37
CA VAL A 114 7.09 4.25 -9.69
C VAL A 114 6.21 3.02 -9.81
N HIS A 115 4.94 3.23 -10.16
CA HIS A 115 4.00 2.13 -10.41
C HIS A 115 4.04 1.72 -11.88
N LEU A 116 4.21 0.43 -12.09
CA LEU A 116 4.25 -0.21 -13.39
C LEU A 116 3.21 -1.33 -13.44
N SER A 117 2.57 -1.48 -14.60
CA SER A 117 1.59 -2.51 -14.89
C SER A 117 2.19 -3.57 -15.80
N SER A 118 1.89 -4.84 -15.58
CA SER A 118 2.23 -5.91 -16.52
C SER A 118 1.30 -5.96 -17.75
N ASP A 119 0.16 -5.28 -17.67
CA ASP A 119 -0.87 -5.23 -18.70
C ASP A 119 -0.99 -3.81 -19.31
N PRO A 120 -0.86 -3.66 -20.64
CA PRO A 120 -0.98 -2.36 -21.31
C PRO A 120 -2.36 -1.72 -21.19
N ASP A 121 -3.45 -2.49 -21.13
CA ASP A 121 -4.80 -1.91 -20.99
C ASP A 121 -5.01 -1.33 -19.60
N THR A 122 -4.50 -1.98 -18.57
CA THR A 122 -4.43 -1.43 -17.22
C THR A 122 -3.62 -0.13 -17.18
N ALA A 123 -2.47 -0.07 -17.87
CA ALA A 123 -1.70 1.17 -17.98
C ALA A 123 -2.46 2.30 -18.67
N ARG A 124 -3.18 2.02 -19.77
CA ARG A 124 -4.04 3.01 -20.46
C ARG A 124 -5.11 3.59 -19.55
N ARG A 125 -5.81 2.73 -18.79
CA ARG A 125 -6.83 3.19 -17.82
C ARG A 125 -6.23 4.09 -16.74
N VAL A 126 -5.07 3.72 -16.21
CA VAL A 126 -4.35 4.53 -15.21
C VAL A 126 -3.92 5.88 -15.79
N GLY A 127 -3.39 5.88 -17.02
CA GLY A 127 -3.05 7.11 -17.74
C GLY A 127 -4.26 7.98 -18.11
N ALA A 128 -5.46 7.42 -18.10
CA ALA A 128 -6.72 8.16 -18.24
C ALA A 128 -7.31 8.62 -16.88
N GLY A 129 -6.62 8.38 -15.77
CA GLY A 129 -7.04 8.78 -14.43
C GLY A 129 -7.89 7.76 -13.67
N HIS A 130 -8.08 6.55 -14.19
CA HIS A 130 -8.83 5.49 -13.50
C HIS A 130 -7.94 4.68 -12.55
N PRO A 131 -8.47 4.21 -11.40
CA PRO A 131 -7.70 3.40 -10.46
C PRO A 131 -7.32 2.03 -11.06
N SER A 132 -6.11 1.55 -10.74
CA SER A 132 -5.68 0.19 -11.09
C SER A 132 -6.37 -0.84 -10.21
N SER A 133 -7.01 -1.85 -10.81
CA SER A 133 -7.60 -3.00 -10.12
C SER A 133 -6.66 -4.21 -10.02
N SER A 134 -5.51 -4.18 -10.71
CA SER A 134 -4.51 -5.25 -10.69
C SER A 134 -3.52 -5.11 -9.53
N PRO A 135 -2.95 -6.21 -9.00
CA PRO A 135 -1.86 -6.14 -8.04
C PRO A 135 -0.69 -5.39 -8.69
N SER A 136 -0.41 -4.18 -8.21
CA SER A 136 0.80 -3.46 -8.61
C SER A 136 2.00 -4.28 -8.19
N ALA A 137 2.85 -4.65 -9.15
CA ALA A 137 4.20 -5.11 -8.86
C ALA A 137 4.97 -3.92 -8.28
N GLN A 138 4.89 -3.73 -6.96
CA GLN A 138 5.76 -2.82 -6.24
C GLN A 138 7.10 -3.54 -6.10
N GLY A 139 7.94 -3.41 -7.13
CA GLY A 139 9.31 -3.92 -7.12
C GLY A 139 10.28 -2.75 -7.26
N ARG A 140 11.37 -2.79 -6.49
CA ARG A 140 12.54 -1.95 -6.81
C ARG A 140 13.09 -2.45 -8.15
N CYS A 141 12.88 -1.70 -9.22
CA CYS A 141 13.57 -1.94 -10.48
C CYS A 141 15.04 -1.59 -10.27
N THR A 142 15.90 -2.60 -10.15
CA THR A 142 17.34 -2.43 -10.34
C THR A 142 17.61 -2.54 -11.84
N PRO A 143 18.31 -1.57 -12.46
CA PRO A 143 18.74 -1.74 -13.84
C PRO A 143 19.71 -2.94 -13.92
N PRO A 144 19.67 -3.74 -15.01
CA PRO A 144 20.71 -4.73 -15.25
C PRO A 144 22.07 -4.02 -15.40
N ALA A 145 23.12 -4.65 -14.87
CA ALA A 145 24.51 -4.23 -15.02
C ALA A 145 24.97 -4.35 -16.49
#